data_AF-A0A0B0CZL8-F1
#
_entry.id   AF-A0A0B0CZL8-F1
#
_cell.length_a   1.000
_cell.length_b   1.000
_cell.length_c   1.000
_cell.angle_alpha   90.00
_cell.angle_beta   90.00
_cell.angle_gamma   90.00
#
_symmetry.space_group_name_H-M   'P 1'
#
loop_
_entity.id
_entity.type
_entity.pdbx_description
1 polymer ?
#
loop_
_entity_poly.entity_id
_entity_poly.type
_entity_poly.pdbx_seq_one_letter_code
_entity_poly.pdbx_strand_id
1 'polypeptide(L)'
;MATYRPVKKWFVPLLAVLLGLWLGFSVFPSQQEYQYNTWGEELDQLKTKSYQVETEYKIDGELASHSEGYWSKERSHFQVRTPVSDDTMFHFDIYFEGDYFYVKAGDDWQQGEAPHRVLEEIAPLDDFFTWSKSLLEEADEVRKTDNGASTTYTASFDSFDQFDFRGTTLEKQADTTLVMNLEDDQLQSIIFEVQPERPDD
;
A
#
# COMPACT_ATOMS: atom_id res chain seq x y z
N MET A 1 10.15 -27.23 55.46
CA MET A 1 9.34 -26.03 55.76
C MET A 1 9.93 -24.87 54.99
N ALA A 2 9.22 -24.36 53.98
CA ALA A 2 9.66 -23.16 53.27
C ALA A 2 9.33 -21.93 54.12
N THR A 3 10.36 -21.23 54.57
CA THR A 3 10.26 -20.00 55.36
C THR A 3 9.89 -18.85 54.43
N TYR A 4 8.60 -18.52 54.38
CA TYR A 4 8.11 -17.33 53.67
C TYR A 4 8.61 -16.07 54.40
N ARG A 5 9.58 -15.36 53.83
CA ARG A 5 9.98 -14.03 54.32
C ARG A 5 8.89 -13.03 53.91
N PRO A 6 8.40 -12.18 54.82
CA PRO A 6 7.39 -11.19 54.49
C PRO A 6 7.97 -10.18 53.51
N VAL A 7 7.40 -10.12 52.32
CA VAL A 7 7.68 -9.07 51.33
C VAL A 7 7.37 -7.72 51.99
N LYS A 8 8.28 -6.75 51.90
CA LYS A 8 8.10 -5.45 52.56
C LYS A 8 6.81 -4.80 52.05
N LYS A 9 6.00 -4.23 52.96
CA LYS A 9 4.64 -3.69 52.67
C LYS A 9 4.55 -2.68 51.52
N TRP A 10 5.65 -2.03 51.13
CA TRP A 10 5.73 -1.10 50.00
C TRP A 10 5.85 -1.78 48.63
N PHE A 11 6.12 -3.08 48.59
CA PHE A 11 6.32 -3.81 47.34
C PHE A 11 5.00 -4.05 46.60
N VAL A 12 3.90 -4.25 47.34
CA VAL A 12 2.55 -4.46 46.76
C VAL A 12 2.09 -3.22 45.97
N PRO A 13 2.14 -1.98 46.51
CA PRO A 13 1.78 -0.80 45.72
C PRO A 13 2.75 -0.53 44.56
N LEU A 14 4.05 -0.84 44.69
CA LEU A 14 5.00 -0.75 43.58
C LEU A 14 4.62 -1.70 42.43
N LEU A 15 4.28 -2.95 42.76
CA LEU A 15 3.90 -3.95 41.78
C LEU A 15 2.58 -3.58 41.08
N ALA A 16 1.63 -3.02 41.82
CA ALA A 16 0.37 -2.50 41.25
C ALA A 16 0.60 -1.33 40.29
N VAL A 17 1.54 -0.42 40.60
CA VAL A 17 1.93 0.67 39.69
C VAL A 17 2.63 0.13 38.45
N LEU A 18 3.54 -0.83 38.59
CA LEU A 18 4.23 -1.44 37.44
C LEU A 18 3.26 -2.22 36.54
N LEU A 19 2.32 -2.98 37.12
CA LEU A 19 1.27 -3.65 36.36
C LEU A 19 0.32 -2.65 35.70
N GLY A 20 -0.06 -1.57 36.39
CA GLY A 20 -0.89 -0.51 35.84
C GLY A 20 -0.20 0.23 34.69
N LEU A 21 1.11 0.47 34.79
CA LEU A 21 1.92 1.04 33.71
C LEU A 21 2.07 0.06 32.55
N TRP A 22 2.34 -1.21 32.82
CA TRP A 22 2.48 -2.25 31.79
C TRP A 22 1.16 -2.46 31.02
N LEU A 23 0.04 -2.55 31.73
CA LEU A 23 -1.30 -2.60 31.12
C LEU A 23 -1.64 -1.30 30.39
N GLY A 24 -1.24 -0.15 30.91
CA GLY A 24 -1.39 1.13 30.21
C GLY A 24 -0.64 1.11 28.88
N PHE A 25 0.64 0.74 28.90
CA PHE A 25 1.46 0.64 27.70
C PHE A 25 0.97 -0.42 26.70
N SER A 26 0.29 -1.49 27.15
CA SER A 26 -0.24 -2.51 26.24
C SER A 26 -1.62 -2.18 25.67
N VAL A 27 -2.33 -1.19 26.21
CA VAL A 27 -3.73 -0.87 25.83
C VAL A 27 -3.82 0.44 25.03
N PHE A 28 -2.84 1.34 25.17
CA PHE A 28 -2.78 2.52 24.30
C PHE A 28 -2.09 2.17 22.99
N PRO A 29 -2.76 2.32 21.83
CA PRO A 29 -2.10 2.09 20.55
C PRO A 29 -0.89 3.03 20.45
N SER A 30 0.20 2.50 19.91
CA SER A 30 1.37 3.33 19.63
C SER A 30 0.98 4.46 18.67
N GLN A 31 1.75 5.56 18.66
CA GLN A 31 1.48 6.62 17.67
C GLN A 31 1.50 6.09 16.23
N GLN A 32 2.34 5.10 15.97
CA GLN A 32 2.41 4.41 14.68
C GLN A 32 1.15 3.60 14.38
N GLU A 33 0.65 2.81 15.33
CA GLU A 33 -0.58 2.03 15.16
C GLU A 33 -1.80 2.93 14.95
N TYR A 34 -1.86 4.07 15.65
CA TYR A 34 -2.90 5.07 15.42
C TYR A 34 -2.84 5.62 13.98
N GLN A 35 -1.65 5.96 13.48
CA GLN A 35 -1.50 6.52 12.14
C GLN A 35 -1.75 5.49 11.04
N TYR A 36 -1.31 4.25 11.24
CA TYR A 36 -1.64 3.11 10.39
C TYR A 36 -3.17 2.95 10.26
N ASN A 37 -3.88 2.88 11.39
CA ASN A 37 -5.33 2.74 11.40
C ASN A 37 -6.02 3.93 10.73
N THR A 38 -5.54 5.15 10.98
CA THR A 38 -6.09 6.37 10.36
C THR A 38 -5.95 6.34 8.85
N TRP A 39 -4.77 5.96 8.33
CA TRP A 39 -4.58 5.83 6.89
C TRP A 39 -5.43 4.70 6.30
N GLY A 40 -5.48 3.55 6.97
CA GLY A 40 -6.33 2.43 6.54
C GLY A 40 -7.81 2.80 6.46
N GLU A 41 -8.33 3.55 7.43
CA GLU A 41 -9.70 4.09 7.42
C GLU A 41 -9.92 5.06 6.25
N GLU A 42 -8.92 5.90 5.91
CA GLU A 42 -9.04 6.78 4.75
C GLU A 42 -9.02 6.05 3.42
N LEU A 43 -8.18 5.02 3.27
CA LEU A 43 -8.21 4.17 2.08
C LEU A 43 -9.59 3.50 1.92
N ASP A 44 -10.19 3.02 3.01
CA ASP A 44 -11.53 2.42 2.99
C ASP A 44 -12.62 3.42 2.57
N GLN A 45 -12.51 4.68 3.01
CA GLN A 45 -13.43 5.76 2.60
C GLN A 45 -13.24 6.12 1.13
N LEU A 46 -11.99 6.32 0.69
CA LEU A 46 -11.65 6.67 -0.68
C LEU A 46 -12.07 5.58 -1.68
N LYS A 47 -12.01 4.31 -1.28
CA LYS A 47 -12.47 3.15 -2.07
C LYS A 47 -13.95 3.22 -2.48
N THR A 48 -14.76 4.04 -1.82
CA THR A 48 -16.19 4.19 -2.14
C THR A 48 -16.49 5.21 -3.24
N LYS A 49 -15.47 5.96 -3.69
CA LYS A 49 -15.60 7.01 -4.72
C LYS A 49 -15.13 6.48 -6.09
N SER A 50 -15.27 7.31 -7.11
CA SER A 50 -14.77 7.04 -8.45
C SER A 50 -13.71 8.05 -8.86
N TYR A 51 -12.75 7.61 -9.68
CA TYR A 51 -11.60 8.42 -10.07
C TYR A 51 -11.32 8.33 -11.56
N GLN A 52 -10.90 9.45 -12.15
CA GLN A 52 -10.08 9.44 -13.35
C GLN A 52 -8.65 9.16 -12.89
N VAL A 53 -8.01 8.15 -13.46
CA VAL A 53 -6.73 7.64 -13.00
C VAL A 53 -5.72 7.74 -14.12
N GLU A 54 -4.54 8.25 -13.77
CA GLU A 54 -3.34 8.21 -14.59
C GLU A 54 -2.26 7.52 -13.76
N THR A 55 -1.57 6.55 -14.36
CA THR A 55 -0.53 5.76 -13.68
C THR A 55 0.73 5.72 -14.52
N GLU A 56 1.87 5.85 -13.86
CA GLU A 56 3.17 5.63 -14.47
C GLU A 56 3.93 4.57 -13.66
N TYR A 57 4.53 3.62 -14.37
CA TYR A 57 5.49 2.69 -13.82
C TYR A 57 6.84 2.96 -14.48
N LYS A 58 7.87 3.21 -13.67
CA LYS A 58 9.22 3.55 -14.12
C LYS A 58 10.24 2.57 -13.54
N ILE A 59 11.24 2.22 -14.34
CA ILE A 59 12.41 1.43 -13.93
C ILE A 59 13.64 2.27 -14.26
N ASP A 60 14.53 2.49 -13.28
CA ASP A 60 15.73 3.32 -13.44
C ASP A 60 15.46 4.73 -14.03
N GLY A 61 14.27 5.27 -13.74
CA GLY A 61 13.79 6.57 -14.24
C GLY A 61 13.19 6.54 -15.65
N GLU A 62 13.27 5.41 -16.36
CA GLU A 62 12.67 5.22 -17.68
C GLU A 62 11.23 4.70 -17.55
N LEU A 63 10.33 5.20 -18.40
CA LEU A 63 8.93 4.79 -18.41
C LEU A 63 8.81 3.35 -18.93
N ALA A 64 8.40 2.43 -18.06
CA ALA A 64 8.15 1.03 -18.41
C ALA A 64 6.68 0.77 -18.76
N SER A 65 5.74 1.49 -18.16
CA SER A 65 4.32 1.42 -18.52
C SER A 65 3.59 2.70 -18.13
N HIS A 66 2.64 3.10 -18.95
CA HIS A 66 1.72 4.18 -18.67
C HIS A 66 0.29 3.71 -18.86
N SER A 67 -0.61 4.12 -17.99
CA SER A 67 -2.03 3.85 -18.18
C SER A 67 -2.90 5.04 -17.79
N GLU A 68 -3.98 5.22 -18.53
CA GLU A 68 -4.99 6.24 -18.29
C GLU A 68 -6.37 5.59 -18.30
N GLY A 69 -7.28 6.04 -17.44
CA GLY A 69 -8.57 5.39 -17.34
C GLY A 69 -9.46 5.89 -16.23
N TYR A 70 -10.42 5.03 -15.90
CA TYR A 70 -11.41 5.27 -14.87
C TYR A 70 -11.45 4.10 -13.91
N TRP A 71 -11.42 4.40 -12.62
CA TRP A 71 -11.56 3.43 -11.56
C TRP A 71 -12.86 3.66 -10.78
N SER A 72 -13.58 2.59 -10.53
CA SER A 72 -14.62 2.51 -9.49
C SER A 72 -14.68 1.09 -8.95
N LYS A 73 -15.28 0.92 -7.78
CA LYS A 73 -15.39 -0.39 -7.12
C LYS A 73 -16.12 -1.44 -7.96
N GLU A 74 -17.12 -1.05 -8.73
CA GLU A 74 -17.92 -1.98 -9.53
C GLU A 74 -17.35 -2.23 -10.92
N ARG A 75 -16.76 -1.18 -11.52
CA ARG A 75 -16.27 -1.20 -12.90
C ARG A 75 -15.07 -0.29 -13.08
N SER A 76 -14.03 -0.82 -13.70
CA SER A 76 -12.85 -0.05 -14.07
C SER A 76 -12.48 -0.29 -15.53
N HIS A 77 -11.84 0.69 -16.15
CA HIS A 77 -11.35 0.61 -17.51
C HIS A 77 -10.05 1.39 -17.63
N PHE A 78 -9.05 0.77 -18.24
CA PHE A 78 -7.74 1.38 -18.43
C PHE A 78 -7.24 1.14 -19.84
N GLN A 79 -6.63 2.18 -20.40
CA GLN A 79 -5.83 2.12 -21.61
C GLN A 79 -4.38 2.00 -21.19
N VAL A 80 -3.77 0.84 -21.45
CA VAL A 80 -2.38 0.58 -21.08
C VAL A 80 -1.49 0.73 -22.30
N ARG A 81 -0.35 1.40 -22.12
CA ARG A 81 0.68 1.61 -23.13
C ARG A 81 2.04 1.24 -22.54
N THR A 82 2.74 0.34 -23.22
CA THR A 82 4.06 -0.15 -22.80
C THR A 82 5.03 0.05 -23.97
N PRO A 83 6.11 0.83 -23.80
CA PRO A 83 7.16 0.90 -24.82
C PRO A 83 7.85 -0.46 -24.96
N VAL A 84 8.00 -0.93 -26.20
CA VAL A 84 8.70 -2.18 -26.55
C VAL A 84 10.07 -1.86 -27.16
N SER A 85 10.17 -0.77 -27.90
CA SER A 85 11.41 -0.17 -28.41
C SER A 85 11.23 1.33 -28.58
N ASP A 86 12.30 2.05 -28.92
CA ASP A 86 12.30 3.53 -29.09
C ASP A 86 11.15 4.03 -29.98
N ASP A 87 10.81 3.27 -31.03
CA ASP A 87 9.77 3.61 -32.01
C ASP A 87 8.49 2.77 -31.91
N THR A 88 8.41 1.79 -30.99
CA THR A 88 7.26 0.87 -30.92
C THR A 88 6.65 0.79 -29.54
N MET A 89 5.32 0.85 -29.48
CA MET A 89 4.54 0.72 -28.27
C MET A 89 3.52 -0.40 -28.43
N PHE A 90 3.42 -1.23 -27.39
CA PHE A 90 2.31 -2.15 -27.21
C PHE A 90 1.16 -1.42 -26.52
N HIS A 91 -0.07 -1.61 -27.00
CA HIS A 91 -1.25 -0.95 -26.48
C HIS A 91 -2.40 -1.94 -26.38
N PHE A 92 -3.10 -1.91 -25.25
CA PHE A 92 -4.32 -2.68 -25.03
C PHE A 92 -5.27 -1.91 -24.11
N ASP A 93 -6.56 -2.18 -24.26
CA ASP A 93 -7.60 -1.73 -23.34
C ASP A 93 -7.95 -2.89 -22.40
N ILE A 94 -8.16 -2.61 -21.12
CA ILE A 94 -8.62 -3.59 -20.15
C ILE A 94 -9.83 -3.05 -19.39
N TYR A 95 -10.83 -3.90 -19.21
CA TYR A 95 -12.08 -3.63 -18.50
C TYR A 95 -12.25 -4.65 -17.38
N PHE A 96 -12.65 -4.19 -16.20
CA PHE A 96 -12.98 -5.07 -15.08
C PHE A 96 -14.44 -4.84 -14.70
N GLU A 97 -15.20 -5.93 -14.59
CA GLU A 97 -16.60 -5.92 -14.20
C GLU A 97 -16.92 -7.10 -13.28
N GLY A 98 -16.96 -6.85 -11.98
CA GLY A 98 -17.15 -7.90 -10.98
C GLY A 98 -16.06 -8.96 -11.06
N ASP A 99 -16.45 -10.22 -11.25
CA ASP A 99 -15.50 -11.35 -11.31
C ASP A 99 -14.88 -11.55 -12.72
N TYR A 100 -15.21 -10.71 -13.70
CA TYR A 100 -14.74 -10.85 -15.09
C TYR A 100 -13.85 -9.69 -15.51
N PHE A 101 -12.90 -9.99 -16.37
CA PHE A 101 -12.11 -8.97 -17.06
C PHE A 101 -12.09 -9.22 -18.57
N TYR A 102 -11.99 -8.13 -19.33
CA TYR A 102 -11.95 -8.14 -20.78
C TYR A 102 -10.72 -7.37 -21.25
N VAL A 103 -9.93 -7.97 -22.12
CA VAL A 103 -8.75 -7.35 -22.72
C VAL A 103 -8.98 -7.22 -24.22
N LYS A 104 -8.73 -6.03 -24.75
CA LYS A 104 -8.75 -5.75 -26.17
C LYS A 104 -7.35 -5.34 -26.63
N ALA A 105 -6.79 -6.11 -27.56
CA ALA A 105 -5.52 -5.78 -28.20
C ALA A 105 -5.73 -5.75 -29.73
N GLY A 106 -5.72 -4.56 -30.32
CA GLY A 106 -6.11 -4.38 -31.73
C GLY A 106 -7.60 -4.70 -31.94
N ASP A 107 -7.89 -5.67 -32.80
CA ASP A 107 -9.26 -6.14 -33.08
C ASP A 107 -9.66 -7.38 -32.28
N ASP A 108 -8.72 -7.97 -31.52
CA ASP A 108 -8.93 -9.19 -30.76
C ASP A 108 -9.43 -8.89 -29.34
N TRP A 109 -10.48 -9.61 -28.94
CA TRP A 109 -11.03 -9.57 -27.59
C TRP A 109 -10.77 -10.88 -26.86
N GLN A 110 -10.32 -10.77 -25.62
CA GLN A 110 -10.15 -11.88 -24.71
C GLN A 110 -10.92 -11.61 -23.42
N GLN A 111 -11.50 -12.66 -22.86
CA GLN A 111 -12.20 -12.62 -21.58
C GLN A 111 -11.52 -13.58 -20.62
N GLY A 112 -11.38 -13.16 -19.36
CA GLY A 112 -11.03 -14.04 -18.26
C GLY A 112 -11.94 -13.83 -17.05
N GLU A 113 -11.77 -14.69 -16.05
CA GLU A 113 -12.53 -14.69 -14.80
C GLU A 113 -11.56 -14.78 -13.62
N ALA A 114 -11.87 -14.12 -12.51
CA ALA A 114 -11.09 -14.16 -11.29
C ALA A 114 -11.25 -15.51 -10.54
N PRO A 115 -10.21 -16.02 -9.86
CA PRO A 115 -8.86 -15.48 -9.79
C PRO A 115 -8.02 -15.83 -11.03
N HIS A 116 -7.23 -14.88 -11.53
CA HIS A 116 -6.34 -15.07 -12.67
C HIS A 116 -5.02 -14.33 -12.42
N ARG A 117 -3.87 -14.96 -12.73
CA ARG A 117 -2.53 -14.39 -12.45
C ARG A 117 -2.30 -12.99 -13.04
N VAL A 118 -2.87 -12.72 -14.22
CA VAL A 118 -2.80 -11.38 -14.84
C VAL A 118 -3.42 -10.30 -13.94
N LEU A 119 -4.44 -10.64 -13.13
CA LEU A 119 -5.05 -9.71 -12.18
C LEU A 119 -4.10 -9.33 -11.05
N GLU A 120 -3.18 -10.21 -10.65
CA GLU A 120 -2.17 -9.93 -9.63
C GLU A 120 -1.16 -8.89 -10.15
N GLU A 121 -0.71 -9.04 -11.39
CA GLU A 121 0.23 -8.12 -12.04
C GLU A 121 -0.34 -6.71 -12.27
N ILE A 122 -1.67 -6.58 -12.30
CA ILE A 122 -2.39 -5.32 -12.48
C ILE A 122 -3.16 -4.88 -11.23
N ALA A 123 -3.00 -5.59 -10.12
CA ALA A 123 -3.63 -5.24 -8.84
C ALA A 123 -3.31 -3.80 -8.39
N PRO A 124 -2.08 -3.26 -8.60
CA PRO A 124 -1.80 -1.84 -8.33
C PRO A 124 -2.66 -0.86 -9.15
N LEU A 125 -3.33 -1.32 -10.22
CA LEU A 125 -4.26 -0.54 -11.03
C LEU A 125 -5.72 -0.78 -10.64
N ASP A 126 -6.15 -2.04 -10.51
CA ASP A 126 -7.57 -2.39 -10.34
C ASP A 126 -8.04 -2.52 -8.88
N ASP A 127 -7.19 -2.96 -7.95
CA ASP A 127 -7.55 -3.03 -6.52
C ASP A 127 -6.53 -2.28 -5.66
N PHE A 128 -6.14 -1.09 -6.13
CA PHE A 128 -5.05 -0.31 -5.57
C PHE A 128 -5.24 0.05 -4.09
N PHE A 129 -6.48 0.24 -3.63
CA PHE A 129 -6.77 0.54 -2.22
C PHE A 129 -6.49 -0.66 -1.31
N THR A 130 -6.93 -1.85 -1.71
CA THR A 130 -6.63 -3.09 -0.96
C THR A 130 -5.14 -3.36 -1.01
N TRP A 131 -4.53 -3.24 -2.19
CA TRP A 131 -3.10 -3.43 -2.41
C TRP A 131 -2.26 -2.48 -1.53
N SER A 132 -2.62 -1.20 -1.48
CA SER A 132 -1.95 -0.21 -0.62
C SER A 132 -2.11 -0.57 0.85
N LYS A 133 -3.29 -1.02 1.28
CA LYS A 133 -3.54 -1.42 2.66
C LYS A 133 -2.72 -2.65 3.06
N SER A 134 -2.62 -3.67 2.20
CA SER A 134 -1.73 -4.81 2.45
C SER A 134 -0.27 -4.41 2.49
N LEU A 135 0.13 -3.43 1.67
CA LEU A 135 1.49 -2.91 1.70
C LEU A 135 1.78 -2.17 3.02
N LEU A 136 0.82 -1.41 3.56
CA LEU A 136 0.98 -0.71 4.84
C LEU A 136 1.21 -1.63 6.04
N GLU A 137 0.80 -2.91 5.97
CA GLU A 137 1.04 -3.88 7.04
C GLU A 137 2.54 -4.20 7.21
N GLU A 138 3.33 -4.00 6.16
CA GLU A 138 4.78 -4.21 6.13
C GLU A 138 5.58 -2.93 6.45
N ALA A 139 4.91 -1.81 6.77
CA ALA A 139 5.58 -0.51 6.96
C ALA A 139 6.33 -0.41 8.30
N ASP A 140 7.61 -0.06 8.24
CA ASP A 140 8.45 0.19 9.42
C ASP A 140 8.07 1.48 10.15
N GLU A 141 7.60 2.48 9.41
CA GLU A 141 7.11 3.75 9.96
C GLU A 141 5.98 4.32 9.11
N VAL A 142 4.98 4.89 9.78
CA VAL A 142 3.90 5.66 9.13
C VAL A 142 3.85 7.06 9.73
N ARG A 143 3.83 8.07 8.85
CA ARG A 143 3.75 9.50 9.18
C ARG A 143 2.59 10.16 8.46
N LYS A 144 1.85 10.99 9.19
CA LYS A 144 0.87 11.95 8.67
C LYS A 144 1.38 13.37 8.87
N THR A 145 1.38 14.15 7.79
CA THR A 145 1.72 15.58 7.81
C THR A 145 0.57 16.38 7.22
N ASP A 146 0.06 17.33 8.00
CA ASP A 146 -0.99 18.25 7.56
C ASP A 146 -0.39 19.63 7.22
N ASN A 147 -0.70 20.16 6.04
CA ASN A 147 -0.29 21.49 5.59
C ASN A 147 -1.47 22.25 4.98
N GLY A 148 -2.23 22.94 5.84
CA GLY A 148 -3.41 23.68 5.42
C GLY A 148 -4.53 22.75 4.94
N ALA A 149 -4.84 22.80 3.65
CA ALA A 149 -5.83 21.94 3.00
C ALA A 149 -5.26 20.61 2.48
N SER A 150 -3.93 20.44 2.54
CA SER A 150 -3.26 19.24 2.07
C SER A 150 -2.89 18.32 3.24
N THR A 151 -3.13 17.02 3.05
CA THR A 151 -2.68 15.97 3.96
C THR A 151 -1.78 15.01 3.20
N THR A 152 -0.58 14.76 3.71
CA THR A 152 0.34 13.76 3.16
C THR A 152 0.52 12.63 4.16
N TYR A 153 0.26 11.41 3.70
CA TYR A 153 0.63 10.19 4.40
C TYR A 153 1.88 9.60 3.77
N THR A 154 2.83 9.18 4.59
CA THR A 154 4.09 8.56 4.16
C THR A 154 4.32 7.30 4.97
N ALA A 155 4.49 6.17 4.30
CA ALA A 155 4.99 4.93 4.87
C ALA A 155 6.39 4.69 4.36
N SER A 156 7.30 4.34 5.27
CA SER A 156 8.69 3.99 4.96
C SER A 156 8.91 2.49 5.16
N PHE A 157 9.74 1.90 4.30
CA PHE A 157 10.05 0.47 4.28
C PHE A 157 11.56 0.27 4.16
N ASP A 158 12.14 -0.39 5.15
CA ASP A 158 13.53 -0.83 5.19
C ASP A 158 13.65 -2.28 4.67
N SER A 159 12.58 -3.08 4.81
CA SER A 159 12.53 -4.44 4.27
C SER A 159 11.10 -4.94 4.07
N PHE A 160 10.94 -5.95 3.22
CA PHE A 160 9.73 -6.74 3.07
C PHE A 160 10.05 -8.21 3.36
N ASP A 161 9.13 -8.93 3.99
CA ASP A 161 9.30 -10.37 4.23
C ASP A 161 9.34 -11.12 2.89
N GLN A 162 8.29 -11.00 2.07
CA GLN A 162 8.21 -11.43 0.66
C GLN A 162 7.08 -10.65 -0.04
N PHE A 163 7.40 -9.54 -0.70
CA PHE A 163 6.40 -8.77 -1.45
C PHE A 163 6.69 -8.81 -2.95
N ASP A 164 5.79 -9.39 -3.75
CA ASP A 164 5.92 -9.36 -5.21
C ASP A 164 5.35 -8.06 -5.75
N PHE A 165 6.18 -7.31 -6.48
CA PHE A 165 5.76 -6.14 -7.22
C PHE A 165 6.16 -6.30 -8.68
N ARG A 166 5.15 -6.50 -9.56
CA ARG A 166 5.32 -6.62 -11.02
C ARG A 166 6.34 -7.73 -11.41
N GLY A 167 6.30 -8.87 -10.71
CA GLY A 167 7.20 -10.00 -10.94
C GLY A 167 8.60 -9.84 -10.35
N THR A 168 8.82 -8.79 -9.55
CA THR A 168 10.06 -8.59 -8.78
C THR A 168 9.75 -8.78 -7.30
N THR A 169 10.39 -9.76 -6.67
CA THR A 169 10.32 -9.92 -5.21
C THR A 169 11.15 -8.83 -4.55
N LEU A 170 10.48 -8.01 -3.73
CA LEU A 170 11.10 -7.03 -2.87
C LEU A 170 11.49 -7.72 -1.56
N GLU A 171 12.76 -7.62 -1.19
CA GLU A 171 13.30 -8.11 0.08
C GLU A 171 13.88 -6.92 0.86
N LYS A 172 15.19 -6.66 0.74
CA LYS A 172 15.83 -5.49 1.36
C LYS A 172 15.63 -4.22 0.54
N GLN A 173 15.33 -3.12 1.22
CA GLN A 173 15.01 -1.85 0.60
C GLN A 173 15.79 -0.71 1.25
N ALA A 174 16.23 0.26 0.45
CA ALA A 174 16.84 1.48 0.94
C ALA A 174 15.91 2.66 0.64
N ASP A 175 15.42 3.37 1.64
CA ASP A 175 14.58 4.57 1.43
C ASP A 175 13.29 4.32 0.59
N THR A 176 12.76 3.09 0.58
CA THR A 176 11.49 2.79 -0.11
C THR A 176 10.33 3.46 0.62
N THR A 177 9.45 4.12 -0.14
CA THR A 177 8.32 4.86 0.44
C THR A 177 7.03 4.67 -0.34
N LEU A 178 5.91 4.65 0.39
CA LEU A 178 4.56 4.84 -0.15
C LEU A 178 4.07 6.20 0.33
N VAL A 179 3.66 7.07 -0.59
CA VAL A 179 3.20 8.42 -0.28
C VAL A 179 1.81 8.62 -0.86
N MET A 180 0.84 8.96 -0.02
CA MET A 180 -0.51 9.36 -0.44
C MET A 180 -0.72 10.84 -0.13
N ASN A 181 -1.13 11.60 -1.15
CA ASN A 181 -1.45 13.02 -1.01
C ASN A 181 -2.94 13.26 -1.20
N LEU A 182 -3.53 13.94 -0.22
CA LEU A 182 -4.89 14.45 -0.27
C LEU A 182 -4.88 15.97 -0.32
N GLU A 183 -5.83 16.55 -1.04
CA GLU A 183 -6.13 17.98 -1.06
C GLU A 183 -7.64 18.15 -0.95
N ASP A 184 -8.12 18.92 0.02
CA ASP A 184 -9.55 19.08 0.33
C ASP A 184 -10.30 17.73 0.46
N ASP A 185 -9.69 16.76 1.15
CA ASP A 185 -10.18 15.38 1.33
C ASP A 185 -10.41 14.59 0.02
N GLN A 186 -9.76 15.02 -1.06
CA GLN A 186 -9.74 14.32 -2.35
C GLN A 186 -8.36 13.73 -2.62
N LEU A 187 -8.35 12.48 -3.10
CA LEU A 187 -7.12 11.80 -3.49
C LEU A 187 -6.50 12.48 -4.71
N GLN A 188 -5.28 12.99 -4.55
CA GLN A 188 -4.50 13.60 -5.63
C GLN A 188 -3.49 12.62 -6.21
N SER A 189 -2.78 11.89 -5.36
CA SER A 189 -1.78 10.92 -5.81
C SER A 189 -1.49 9.85 -4.77
N ILE A 190 -1.07 8.68 -5.25
CA ILE A 190 -0.38 7.65 -4.48
C ILE A 190 0.88 7.30 -5.26
N ILE A 191 2.04 7.37 -4.62
CA ILE A 191 3.34 7.11 -5.23
C ILE A 191 4.03 6.05 -4.39
N PHE A 192 4.40 4.93 -5.02
CA PHE A 192 5.25 3.91 -4.41
C PHE A 192 6.62 3.99 -5.07
N GLU A 193 7.59 4.53 -4.34
CA GLU A 193 8.97 4.64 -4.78
C GLU A 193 9.78 3.52 -4.15
N VAL A 194 10.25 2.60 -4.99
CA VAL A 194 10.96 1.39 -4.58
C VAL A 194 12.42 1.49 -4.93
N GLN A 195 13.28 1.17 -3.96
CA GLN A 195 14.73 1.19 -4.10
C GLN A 195 15.31 -0.09 -3.48
N PRO A 196 15.34 -1.20 -4.23
CA PRO A 196 15.86 -2.47 -3.74
C PRO A 196 17.36 -2.37 -3.44
N GLU A 197 17.80 -2.88 -2.30
CA GLU A 197 19.22 -3.10 -2.06
C GLU A 197 19.70 -4.26 -2.95
N ARG A 198 20.80 -4.06 -3.69
CA ARG A 198 21.39 -5.16 -4.46
C ARG A 198 21.87 -6.24 -3.48
N PRO A 199 21.66 -7.54 -3.76
CA PRO A 199 22.11 -8.62 -2.88
C PRO A 199 23.63 -8.74 -2.67
N ASP A 200 24.45 -7.92 -3.36
CA ASP A 200 25.90 -7.98 -3.34
C ASP A 200 26.53 -6.60 -3.09
N ASP A 201 26.64 -6.23 -1.81
CA ASP A 201 27.75 -5.45 -1.22
C ASP A 201 28.03 -5.98 0.20
#